data_AF-A0A7C1U6V0-F1
#
_entry.id   AF-A0A7C1U6V0-F1
#
_cell.length_a   1.000
_cell.length_b   1.000
_cell.length_c   1.000
_cell.angle_alpha   90.00
_cell.angle_beta   90.00
_cell.angle_gamma   90.00
#
_symmetry.space_group_name_H-M   'P 1'
#
loop_
_entity.id
_entity.type
_entity.pdbx_description
1 polymer ?
#
loop_
_entity_poly.entity_id
_entity_poly.type
_entity_poly.pdbx_seq_one_letter_code
_entity_poly.pdbx_strand_id
1 'polypeptide(L)'
;WCGSGRNRFDADTPFSHTCTRCHRGVLPEWRFCPWCFGPGFASPATARTAGVRYHGTCAHCGGKLMRFMRYCPWCRRKIRRSWQVRPFPEVCTNCNWSVDSTFWNYCPWCEQSLA
;
A
#
# COMPACT_ATOMS: atom_id res chain seq x y z
N TRP A 1 8.79 -4.84 -8.63
CA TRP A 1 8.42 -4.51 -7.24
C TRP A 1 6.94 -4.80 -7.06
N CYS A 2 6.60 -5.77 -6.20
CA CYS A 2 5.33 -6.53 -6.12
C CYS A 2 4.72 -6.92 -7.48
N GLY A 3 5.58 -7.31 -8.42
CA GLY A 3 5.23 -7.58 -9.82
C GLY A 3 4.67 -8.98 -10.07
N SER A 4 4.62 -9.87 -9.06
CA SER A 4 3.95 -11.14 -9.23
C SER A 4 2.44 -10.90 -9.18
N GLY A 5 1.74 -11.23 -10.26
CA GLY A 5 0.26 -11.23 -10.31
C GLY A 5 -0.39 -12.20 -9.33
N ARG A 6 0.42 -12.96 -8.57
CA ARG A 6 0.01 -13.91 -7.54
C ARG A 6 -0.38 -13.21 -6.23
N ASN A 7 0.09 -11.99 -5.98
CA ASN A 7 -0.42 -11.19 -4.87
C ASN A 7 -1.83 -10.68 -5.20
N ARG A 8 -2.84 -11.44 -4.77
CA ARG A 8 -4.24 -11.02 -4.77
C ARG A 8 -4.49 -10.13 -3.57
N PHE A 9 -4.29 -8.83 -3.76
CA PHE A 9 -4.49 -7.83 -2.71
C PHE A 9 -5.96 -7.55 -2.40
N ASP A 10 -6.90 -8.27 -3.00
CA ASP A 10 -8.34 -8.18 -2.80
C ASP A 10 -8.89 -9.32 -1.94
N ALA A 11 -8.24 -10.48 -1.90
CA ALA A 11 -8.68 -11.63 -1.11
C ALA A 11 -8.47 -11.42 0.40
N ASP A 12 -7.36 -10.80 0.80
CA ASP A 12 -6.92 -10.70 2.20
C ASP A 12 -6.72 -9.26 2.68
N THR A 13 -7.35 -8.29 2.02
CA THR A 13 -7.13 -6.89 2.39
C THR A 13 -7.91 -6.50 3.63
N PRO A 14 -7.27 -5.85 4.62
CA PRO A 14 -7.98 -5.27 5.76
C PRO A 14 -8.72 -3.98 5.40
N PHE A 15 -8.59 -3.50 4.17
CA PHE A 15 -9.26 -2.27 3.70
C PHE A 15 -10.70 -2.58 3.29
N SER A 16 -11.63 -1.70 3.65
CA SER A 16 -13.04 -1.84 3.28
C SER A 16 -13.31 -1.69 1.78
N HIS A 17 -12.37 -1.13 1.01
CA HIS A 17 -12.52 -0.89 -0.42
C HIS A 17 -11.27 -1.34 -1.18
N THR A 18 -11.46 -1.75 -2.44
CA THR A 18 -10.38 -2.12 -3.35
C THR A 18 -10.39 -1.25 -4.61
N CYS A 19 -9.21 -1.00 -5.16
CA CYS A 19 -9.09 -0.32 -6.45
C CYS A 19 -9.48 -1.26 -7.59
N THR A 20 -10.44 -0.88 -8.42
CA THR A 20 -10.92 -1.70 -9.56
C THR A 20 -9.87 -1.98 -10.65
N ARG A 21 -8.72 -1.29 -10.61
CA ARG A 21 -7.64 -1.45 -11.60
C ARG A 21 -6.52 -2.37 -11.14
N CYS A 22 -6.12 -2.28 -9.88
CA CYS A 22 -4.99 -3.04 -9.34
C CYS A 22 -5.36 -3.94 -8.17
N HIS A 23 -6.64 -3.98 -7.82
CA HIS A 23 -7.24 -4.84 -6.79
C HIS A 23 -6.63 -4.68 -5.39
N ARG A 24 -5.89 -3.59 -5.15
CA ARG A 24 -5.31 -3.29 -3.84
C ARG A 24 -6.26 -2.51 -2.98
N GLY A 25 -6.19 -2.77 -1.67
CA GLY A 25 -6.87 -2.00 -0.64
C GLY A 25 -6.66 -0.49 -0.78
N VAL A 26 -7.76 0.25 -0.69
CA VAL A 26 -7.81 1.72 -0.70
C VAL A 26 -8.76 2.19 0.39
N LEU A 27 -8.51 3.38 0.92
CA LEU A 27 -9.45 4.03 1.84
C LEU A 27 -10.44 4.90 1.07
N PRO A 28 -11.69 5.00 1.52
CA PRO A 28 -12.74 5.77 0.85
C PRO A 28 -12.43 7.27 0.80
N GLU A 29 -11.64 7.80 1.75
CA GLU A 29 -11.24 9.21 1.74
C GLU A 29 -10.12 9.56 0.74
N TRP A 30 -9.51 8.56 0.09
CA TRP A 30 -8.42 8.80 -0.87
C TRP A 30 -8.94 9.21 -2.25
N ARG A 31 -8.35 10.27 -2.80
CA ARG A 31 -8.70 10.83 -4.13
C ARG A 31 -8.09 10.07 -5.29
N PHE A 32 -7.01 9.35 -5.05
CA PHE A 32 -6.24 8.63 -6.06
C PHE A 32 -5.79 7.28 -5.51
N CYS A 33 -5.69 6.27 -6.40
CA CYS A 33 -5.07 5.01 -6.01
C CYS A 33 -3.56 5.20 -5.80
N PRO A 34 -3.04 4.99 -4.57
CA PRO A 34 -1.63 5.24 -4.27
C PRO A 34 -0.68 4.18 -4.88
N TRP A 35 -1.22 3.12 -5.47
CA TRP A 35 -0.47 1.98 -5.97
C TRP A 35 -0.27 1.98 -7.48
N CYS A 36 -1.35 2.22 -8.23
CA CYS A 36 -1.37 2.13 -9.69
C CYS A 36 -1.63 3.48 -10.38
N PHE A 37 -1.75 4.57 -9.63
CA PHE A 37 -2.08 5.90 -10.16
C PHE A 37 -3.46 6.00 -10.83
N GLY A 38 -4.27 4.94 -10.73
CA GLY A 38 -5.65 4.96 -11.19
C GLY A 38 -6.46 6.11 -10.57
N PRO A 39 -7.51 6.58 -11.28
CA PRO A 39 -8.47 7.50 -10.68
C PRO A 39 -8.96 6.89 -9.36
N GLY A 40 -8.99 7.70 -8.30
CA GLY A 40 -9.63 7.28 -7.05
C GLY A 40 -11.14 7.42 -7.17
N PHE A 41 -11.81 7.52 -6.03
CA PHE A 41 -13.26 7.68 -6.00
C PHE A 41 -13.65 9.05 -6.55
N ALA A 42 -14.69 9.09 -7.39
CA ALA A 42 -15.23 10.33 -7.95
C ALA A 42 -15.66 11.31 -6.83
N SER A 43 -16.20 10.74 -5.75
CA SER A 43 -16.57 11.44 -4.52
C SER A 43 -15.89 10.75 -3.33
N PRO A 44 -14.67 11.16 -2.95
CA PRO A 44 -13.98 10.62 -1.79
C PRO A 44 -14.76 10.96 -0.51
N ALA A 45 -14.77 10.04 0.45
CA ALA A 45 -15.40 10.28 1.74
C ALA A 45 -14.72 11.44 2.48
N THR A 46 -15.52 12.32 3.09
CA THR A 46 -15.00 13.41 3.94
C THR A 46 -14.46 12.87 5.27
N ALA A 47 -15.09 11.81 5.79
CA ALA A 47 -14.70 11.17 7.03
C ALA A 47 -13.43 10.34 6.84
N ARG A 48 -12.52 10.42 7.81
CA ARG A 48 -11.31 9.60 7.85
C ARG A 48 -11.61 8.26 8.48
N THR A 49 -11.04 7.20 7.92
CA THR A 49 -11.14 5.87 8.51
C THR A 49 -10.33 5.82 9.82
N ALA A 50 -10.97 5.42 10.91
CA ALA A 50 -10.33 5.31 12.23
C ALA A 50 -9.33 4.14 12.28
N GLY A 51 -8.34 4.20 13.19
CA GLY A 51 -7.37 3.12 13.40
C GLY A 51 -6.31 2.96 12.30
N VAL A 52 -6.34 3.74 11.22
CA VAL A 52 -5.35 3.67 10.14
C VAL A 52 -4.00 4.19 10.59
N ARG A 53 -2.96 3.34 10.45
CA ARG A 53 -1.57 3.70 10.73
C ARG A 53 -0.91 4.38 9.53
N TYR A 54 -0.64 5.68 9.67
CA TYR A 54 0.15 6.45 8.71
C TYR A 54 1.61 6.52 9.14
N HIS A 55 2.52 6.58 8.17
CA HIS A 55 3.97 6.42 8.36
C HIS A 55 4.78 7.61 7.81
N GLY A 56 4.08 8.64 7.37
CA GLY A 56 4.71 9.83 6.83
C GLY A 56 3.70 10.79 6.23
N THR A 57 4.24 11.83 5.61
CA THR A 57 3.49 12.89 4.94
C THR A 57 4.07 13.14 3.55
N CYS A 58 3.20 13.54 2.62
CA CYS A 58 3.61 13.94 1.28
C CYS A 58 4.36 15.27 1.36
N ALA A 59 5.58 15.32 0.80
CA ALA A 59 6.39 16.53 0.76
C ALA A 59 5.74 17.68 -0.04
N HIS A 60 4.78 17.38 -0.92
CA HIS A 60 4.11 18.39 -1.76
C HIS A 60 2.83 18.95 -1.12
N CYS A 61 1.99 18.11 -0.53
CA CYS A 61 0.66 18.54 -0.05
C CYS A 61 0.44 18.28 1.45
N GLY A 62 1.43 17.79 2.19
CA GLY A 62 1.32 17.45 3.60
C GLY A 62 0.44 16.23 3.92
N GLY A 63 -0.30 15.70 2.94
CA GLY A 63 -1.25 14.60 3.12
C GLY A 63 -0.58 13.33 3.67
N LYS A 64 -1.26 12.63 4.58
CA LYS A 64 -0.70 11.47 5.29
C LYS A 64 -0.48 10.28 4.33
N LEU A 65 0.65 9.60 4.48
CA LEU A 65 1.06 8.48 3.63
C LEU A 65 1.22 7.20 4.46
N MET A 66 0.81 6.07 3.90
CA MET A 66 1.18 4.76 4.41
C MET A 66 2.48 4.30 3.74
N ARG A 67 3.14 3.29 4.32
CA ARG A 67 4.36 2.72 3.74
C ARG A 67 4.10 2.25 2.31
N PHE A 68 5.16 2.29 1.50
CA PHE A 68 5.19 1.71 0.15
C PHE A 68 4.27 2.33 -0.89
N MET A 69 3.51 3.38 -0.55
CA MET A 69 2.74 4.12 -1.53
C MET A 69 3.67 4.66 -2.62
N ARG A 70 3.31 4.42 -3.89
CA ARG A 70 4.04 4.90 -5.07
C ARG A 70 3.60 6.31 -5.45
N TYR A 71 2.35 6.63 -5.18
CA TYR A 71 1.71 7.91 -5.46
C TYR A 71 1.02 8.42 -4.21
N CYS A 72 1.00 9.75 -4.04
CA CYS A 72 0.24 10.39 -2.98
C CYS A 72 -1.27 10.19 -3.26
N PRO A 73 -2.04 9.60 -2.34
CA PRO A 73 -3.47 9.38 -2.53
C PRO A 73 -4.29 10.68 -2.52
N TRP A 74 -3.67 11.81 -2.15
CA TRP A 74 -4.34 13.12 -2.02
C TRP A 74 -4.07 14.06 -3.21
N CYS A 75 -2.84 14.08 -3.71
CA CYS A 75 -2.40 15.02 -4.76
C CYS A 75 -1.83 14.32 -6.00
N ARG A 76 -1.89 12.99 -6.08
CA ARG A 76 -1.45 12.16 -7.22
C ARG A 76 0.06 12.14 -7.48
N ARG A 77 0.85 12.99 -6.80
CA ARG A 77 2.30 13.10 -7.02
C ARG A 77 3.02 11.79 -6.72
N LYS A 78 3.96 11.40 -7.59
CA LYS A 78 4.85 10.24 -7.35
C LYS A 78 5.68 10.48 -6.09
N ILE A 79 5.67 9.54 -5.18
CA ILE A 79 6.42 9.59 -3.93
C ILE A 79 7.86 9.19 -4.24
N ARG A 80 8.81 10.11 -4.03
CA ARG A 80 10.26 9.88 -4.12
C ARG A 80 10.82 9.76 -2.71
N ARG A 81 10.39 8.73 -1.99
CA ARG A 81 10.84 8.42 -0.63
C ARG A 81 11.49 7.05 -0.61
N SER A 82 12.68 6.95 -0.03
CA SER A 82 13.22 5.69 0.45
C SER A 82 12.39 5.26 1.65
N TRP A 83 11.53 4.28 1.46
CA TRP A 83 10.85 3.66 2.60
C TRP A 83 11.91 2.89 3.39
N GLN A 84 12.11 3.24 4.67
CA GLN A 84 12.98 2.49 5.55
C GLN A 84 12.37 1.09 5.73
N VAL A 85 13.04 0.08 5.18
CA VAL A 85 12.57 -1.32 5.14
C VAL A 85 13.03 -2.09 6.38
N ARG A 86 13.90 -1.50 7.21
CA ARG A 86 14.52 -2.17 8.35
C ARG A 86 13.88 -1.83 9.71
N PRO A 87 13.73 -2.84 10.57
CA PRO A 87 13.22 -4.15 10.21
C PRO A 87 11.69 -4.04 10.17
N PHE A 88 11.07 -4.38 9.04
CA PHE A 88 9.77 -5.02 9.21
C PHE A 88 9.98 -6.18 10.19
N PRO A 89 9.01 -6.43 11.10
CA PRO A 89 9.20 -7.38 12.20
C PRO A 89 9.58 -8.78 11.71
N GLU A 90 9.33 -9.07 10.44
CA GLU A 90 9.51 -10.38 9.83
C GLU A 90 10.52 -10.35 8.68
N VAL A 91 11.14 -11.51 8.47
CA VAL A 91 12.00 -11.80 7.32
C VAL A 91 11.44 -13.02 6.60
N CYS A 92 11.53 -13.06 5.28
CA CYS A 92 11.11 -14.23 4.52
C CYS A 92 12.00 -15.43 4.88
N THR A 93 11.42 -16.56 5.27
CA THR A 93 12.14 -17.78 5.64
C THR A 93 12.96 -18.39 4.51
N ASN A 94 12.62 -18.10 3.25
CA ASN A 94 13.33 -18.61 2.08
C ASN A 94 14.54 -17.74 1.68
N CYS A 95 14.37 -16.41 1.60
CA CYS A 95 15.42 -15.51 1.07
C CYS A 95 15.98 -14.51 2.07
N ASN A 96 15.52 -14.52 3.32
CA ASN A 96 15.99 -13.69 4.44
C ASN A 96 15.90 -12.16 4.22
N TRP A 97 15.06 -11.70 3.29
CA TRP A 97 14.78 -10.29 3.07
C TRP A 97 13.60 -9.83 3.92
N SER A 98 13.60 -8.58 4.37
CA SER A 98 12.52 -8.00 5.18
C SER A 98 11.16 -8.10 4.48
N VAL A 99 10.16 -8.61 5.21
CA VAL A 99 8.78 -8.76 4.75
C VAL A 99 7.80 -8.24 5.80
N ASP A 100 6.59 -7.90 5.37
CA ASP A 100 5.49 -7.53 6.26
C ASP A 100 4.28 -8.38 5.91
N SER A 101 4.06 -9.48 6.63
CA SER A 101 2.93 -10.40 6.37
C SER A 101 1.57 -9.72 6.51
N THR A 102 1.49 -8.58 7.20
CA THR A 102 0.23 -7.81 7.29
C THR A 102 -0.13 -7.11 5.97
N PHE A 103 0.82 -6.98 5.04
CA PHE A 103 0.60 -6.35 3.73
C PHE A 103 0.85 -7.29 2.54
N TRP A 104 1.59 -8.40 2.71
CA TRP A 104 2.03 -9.27 1.63
C TRP A 104 1.71 -10.74 1.92
N ASN A 105 1.03 -11.40 0.97
CA ASN A 105 0.80 -12.86 1.00
C ASN A 105 2.01 -13.64 0.46
N TYR A 106 2.78 -13.01 -0.42
CA TYR A 106 4.00 -13.57 -1.00
C TYR A 106 5.16 -12.61 -0.85
N CYS A 107 6.33 -13.16 -0.59
CA CYS A 107 7.58 -12.45 -0.52
C CYS A 107 7.80 -11.65 -1.83
N PRO A 108 7.95 -10.32 -1.77
CA PRO A 108 8.15 -9.50 -2.96
C PRO A 108 9.53 -9.70 -3.60
N TRP A 109 10.39 -10.52 -3.00
CA TRP A 109 11.78 -10.77 -3.38
C TRP A 109 11.98 -12.15 -4.02
N CYS A 110 11.35 -13.19 -3.48
CA CYS A 110 11.53 -14.58 -3.93
C CYS A 110 10.22 -15.32 -4.21
N GLU A 111 9.07 -14.64 -4.12
CA GLU A 111 7.73 -15.19 -4.38
C GLU A 111 7.28 -16.33 -3.46
N GLN A 112 8.03 -16.64 -2.40
CA GLN A 112 7.62 -17.60 -1.36
C GLN A 112 6.35 -17.10 -0.65
N SER A 113 5.41 -17.99 -0.34
CA SER A 113 4.25 -17.63 0.48
C SER A 113 4.70 -17.23 1.89
N LEU A 114 4.09 -16.18 2.43
CA LEU A 114 4.33 -15.67 3.79
C LEU A 114 3.29 -16.18 4.80
N ALA A 115 2.38 -17.05 4.36
CA ALA A 115 1.42 -17.78 5.19
C ALA A 115 2.04 -19.06 5.77
#